data_AF-A0A919H0U8-F1
#
_entry.id   AF-A0A919H0U8-F1
#
_cell.length_a   1.000
_cell.length_b   1.000
_cell.length_c   1.000
_cell.angle_alpha   90.00
_cell.angle_beta   90.00
_cell.angle_gamma   90.00
#
_symmetry.space_group_name_H-M   'P 1'
#
loop_
_entity.id
_entity.type
_entity.pdbx_description
1 polymer ?
#
loop_
_entity_poly.entity_id
_entity_poly.type
_entity_poly.pdbx_seq_one_letter_code
_entity_poly.pdbx_strand_id
1 'polypeptide(L)'
;MRRGIFAGSAVAVLLLTAGCSSGEKASESKDSVAPVGGSKQLGSPQDPAGDAYGAGSGYGADPGAVPAAAAGAGSPAGTLTAKQAGALGTTVTDGEGFTLYRFDKDTPEPPKSACEGDCATAWPPVAADDASAGEGIDGGLLGSVARADGTRQLTLAGWPVYRYAKDTKAGDTLGEGVGGTWHALGPDGKPSTAAAKGDAAPEPAPEEAPKKEAELSVNPNAELGHVVADAQGKTLYRFDKDSAWPMKIGCVGACVDTWKPAEPVDKSKVSGIAPELIGTVKRPDGSEQLTIDCWPVYSFTGDTKPGDITGHNKQGLWFAVTEKGKKAKVS
;
A
#
# COMPACT_ATOMS: atom_id res chain seq x y z
N MET A 1 25.33 74.38 39.37
CA MET A 1 23.99 73.80 39.47
C MET A 1 23.91 72.57 38.57
N ARG A 2 23.58 71.39 39.14
CA ARG A 2 23.28 70.15 38.40
C ARG A 2 21.86 70.21 37.86
N ARG A 3 21.64 69.85 36.60
CA ARG A 3 20.37 69.35 36.07
C ARG A 3 20.68 68.40 34.90
N GLY A 4 20.47 67.10 35.11
CA GLY A 4 20.34 66.12 34.03
C GLY A 4 18.88 66.03 33.57
N ILE A 5 18.65 65.42 32.41
CA ILE A 5 17.37 64.78 32.01
C ILE A 5 17.62 63.92 30.73
N PHE A 6 17.37 62.63 30.92
CA PHE A 6 16.77 61.58 30.07
C PHE A 6 17.18 61.25 28.63
N ALA A 7 17.20 59.93 28.44
CA ALA A 7 17.49 59.14 27.26
C ALA A 7 16.32 59.05 26.27
N GLY A 8 16.62 58.71 25.02
CA GLY A 8 15.66 58.23 24.03
C GLY A 8 16.37 57.44 22.92
N SER A 9 16.31 56.11 22.98
CA SER A 9 16.68 55.22 21.88
C SER A 9 15.51 55.11 20.90
N ALA A 10 15.73 55.41 19.63
CA ALA A 10 14.78 55.17 18.55
C ALA A 10 15.19 53.92 17.78
N VAL A 11 14.35 52.88 17.82
CA VAL A 11 14.47 51.68 16.98
C VAL A 11 13.67 51.93 15.70
N ALA A 12 14.35 51.95 14.56
CA ALA A 12 13.73 52.04 13.24
C ALA A 12 13.43 50.62 12.72
N VAL A 13 12.15 50.32 12.48
CA VAL A 13 11.69 49.11 11.80
C VAL A 13 11.43 49.47 10.34
N LEU A 14 12.21 48.90 9.43
CA LEU A 14 12.06 49.04 7.97
C LEU A 14 11.24 47.85 7.42
N LEU A 15 9.97 48.09 7.12
CA LEU A 15 9.12 47.18 6.33
C LEU A 15 9.20 47.59 4.86
N LEU A 16 9.87 46.78 4.03
CA LEU A 16 9.87 46.92 2.58
C LEU A 16 8.74 46.07 1.99
N THR A 17 7.64 46.72 1.63
CA THR A 17 6.57 46.15 0.81
C THR A 17 6.76 46.60 -0.63
N ALA A 18 7.14 45.67 -1.50
CA ALA A 18 7.06 45.85 -2.95
C ALA A 18 5.82 45.10 -3.44
N GLY A 19 4.80 45.85 -3.83
CA GLY A 19 3.59 45.31 -4.45
C GLY A 19 3.74 45.09 -5.95
N CYS A 20 2.78 44.36 -6.53
CA CYS A 20 2.37 44.50 -7.92
C CYS A 20 0.87 44.19 -8.09
N SER A 21 0.13 45.27 -8.37
CA SER A 21 -1.05 45.46 -9.23
C SER A 21 -2.23 44.46 -9.26
N SER A 22 -3.41 45.03 -9.04
CA SER A 22 -4.78 44.49 -9.04
C SER A 22 -5.35 44.10 -10.41
N GLY A 23 -6.41 43.27 -10.37
CA GLY A 23 -7.40 43.09 -11.45
C GLY A 23 -8.54 42.14 -11.03
N GLU A 24 -9.65 42.70 -10.51
CA GLU A 24 -10.88 42.01 -10.09
C GLU A 24 -11.70 41.42 -11.27
N LYS A 25 -12.39 40.28 -11.06
CA LYS A 25 -13.86 40.23 -10.88
C LYS A 25 -14.36 38.81 -10.60
N ALA A 26 -15.36 38.76 -9.71
CA ALA A 26 -16.07 37.59 -9.21
C ALA A 26 -17.24 37.15 -10.12
N SER A 27 -17.66 35.89 -9.99
CA SER A 27 -19.08 35.55 -9.74
C SER A 27 -19.21 34.11 -9.23
N GLU A 28 -19.82 33.96 -8.05
CA GLU A 28 -20.41 32.71 -7.56
C GLU A 28 -21.69 32.37 -8.34
N SER A 29 -22.02 31.08 -8.42
CA SER A 29 -23.41 30.61 -8.45
C SER A 29 -23.47 29.22 -7.81
N LYS A 30 -24.19 29.15 -6.68
CA LYS A 30 -24.63 27.93 -6.02
C LYS A 30 -26.07 27.69 -6.47
N ASP A 31 -26.41 26.46 -6.81
CA ASP A 31 -27.78 26.00 -6.63
C ASP A 31 -27.79 24.55 -6.15
N SER A 32 -28.53 24.35 -5.08
CA SER A 32 -28.74 23.10 -4.34
C SER A 32 -30.16 22.64 -4.59
N VAL A 33 -30.38 21.34 -4.80
CA VAL A 33 -31.72 20.76 -4.75
C VAL A 33 -31.70 19.48 -3.92
N ALA A 34 -32.58 19.44 -2.92
CA ALA A 34 -32.92 18.27 -2.11
C ALA A 34 -34.28 17.67 -2.55
N PRO A 35 -34.60 16.41 -2.18
CA PRO A 35 -35.66 15.61 -2.80
C PRO A 35 -36.91 15.41 -1.91
N VAL A 36 -38.06 15.10 -2.54
CA VAL A 36 -39.26 14.43 -1.99
C VAL A 36 -40.06 13.92 -3.21
N GLY A 37 -40.81 12.82 -3.25
CA GLY A 37 -41.34 11.89 -2.26
C GLY A 37 -42.76 11.48 -2.69
N GLY A 38 -43.00 10.18 -2.85
CA GLY A 38 -44.24 9.51 -2.42
C GLY A 38 -45.53 9.52 -3.27
N SER A 39 -45.93 8.29 -3.62
CA SER A 39 -47.27 7.71 -3.39
C SER A 39 -48.42 8.02 -4.35
N LYS A 40 -48.97 6.98 -5.01
CA LYS A 40 -50.26 6.36 -4.63
C LYS A 40 -50.69 5.20 -5.55
N GLN A 41 -51.27 4.22 -4.86
CA GLN A 41 -51.95 2.98 -5.25
C GLN A 41 -53.37 3.21 -5.79
N LEU A 42 -53.94 2.20 -6.50
CA LEU A 42 -55.35 1.76 -6.59
C LEU A 42 -55.41 0.72 -7.75
N GLY A 43 -56.01 -0.47 -7.72
CA GLY A 43 -56.80 -1.26 -6.77
C GLY A 43 -57.21 -2.59 -7.46
N SER A 44 -57.42 -3.66 -6.69
CA SER A 44 -57.98 -4.97 -7.11
C SER A 44 -59.52 -4.91 -7.23
N PRO A 45 -60.29 -5.95 -7.68
CA PRO A 45 -60.46 -7.20 -6.88
C PRO A 45 -60.90 -8.53 -7.59
N GLN A 46 -60.73 -9.64 -6.84
CA GLN A 46 -61.59 -10.85 -6.69
C GLN A 46 -61.44 -12.14 -7.54
N ASP A 47 -60.80 -13.13 -6.88
CA ASP A 47 -61.05 -14.59 -6.64
C ASP A 47 -62.42 -15.22 -7.04
N PRO A 48 -62.61 -16.59 -7.13
CA PRO A 48 -62.04 -17.59 -6.20
C PRO A 48 -61.69 -19.03 -6.71
N ALA A 49 -61.20 -19.80 -5.73
CA ALA A 49 -60.68 -21.16 -5.69
C ALA A 49 -61.51 -22.32 -6.30
N GLY A 50 -60.79 -23.40 -6.63
CA GLY A 50 -61.32 -24.75 -6.80
C GLY A 50 -60.22 -25.80 -6.69
N ASP A 51 -60.36 -26.73 -5.73
CA ASP A 51 -59.50 -27.90 -5.52
C ASP A 51 -59.61 -28.91 -6.67
N ALA A 52 -58.47 -29.43 -7.17
CA ALA A 52 -58.44 -30.66 -7.96
C ALA A 52 -57.08 -31.37 -7.89
N TYR A 53 -57.15 -32.58 -7.36
CA TYR A 53 -56.17 -33.67 -7.36
C TYR A 53 -55.81 -34.10 -8.80
N GLY A 54 -54.51 -34.24 -9.08
CA GLY A 54 -54.03 -34.74 -10.36
C GLY A 54 -52.54 -35.08 -10.34
N ALA A 55 -52.23 -36.36 -10.22
CA ALA A 55 -50.91 -36.92 -10.48
C ALA A 55 -50.58 -36.76 -11.98
N GLY A 56 -49.41 -36.22 -12.28
CA GLY A 56 -48.94 -36.03 -13.66
C GLY A 56 -47.44 -35.77 -13.69
N SER A 57 -46.68 -36.83 -13.94
CA SER A 57 -45.26 -36.79 -14.25
C SER A 57 -45.04 -35.92 -15.50
N GLY A 58 -44.32 -34.80 -15.34
CA GLY A 58 -44.00 -33.89 -16.42
C GLY A 58 -42.61 -33.31 -16.21
N TYR A 59 -41.64 -33.83 -16.96
CA TYR A 59 -40.31 -33.28 -17.11
C TYR A 59 -40.42 -31.89 -17.76
N GLY A 60 -40.17 -30.85 -16.97
CA GLY A 60 -40.12 -29.46 -17.42
C GLY A 60 -39.05 -28.75 -16.62
N ALA A 61 -37.98 -28.34 -17.29
CA ALA A 61 -36.80 -27.72 -16.73
C ALA A 61 -37.15 -26.43 -15.97
N ASP A 62 -37.00 -26.47 -14.64
CA ASP A 62 -36.68 -25.30 -13.85
C ASP A 62 -35.28 -24.84 -14.31
N PRO A 63 -35.07 -23.59 -14.76
CA PRO A 63 -33.73 -23.02 -14.81
C PRO A 63 -33.30 -22.86 -13.36
N GLY A 64 -32.77 -23.97 -12.84
CA GLY A 64 -32.37 -24.19 -11.47
C GLY A 64 -31.81 -22.92 -10.89
N ALA A 65 -32.45 -22.47 -9.81
CA ALA A 65 -31.83 -21.65 -8.79
C ALA A 65 -30.34 -21.99 -8.73
N VAL A 66 -29.50 -21.04 -9.15
CA VAL A 66 -28.06 -21.13 -8.92
C VAL A 66 -27.91 -21.42 -7.43
N PRO A 67 -27.29 -22.54 -7.02
CA PRO A 67 -26.94 -22.70 -5.63
C PRO A 67 -26.14 -21.47 -5.26
N ALA A 68 -26.57 -20.74 -4.22
CA ALA A 68 -25.71 -19.73 -3.62
C ALA A 68 -24.38 -20.43 -3.36
N ALA A 69 -23.35 -20.03 -4.10
CA ALA A 69 -22.01 -20.56 -3.92
C ALA A 69 -21.70 -20.40 -2.43
N ALA A 70 -21.44 -21.53 -1.77
CA ALA A 70 -21.03 -21.53 -0.39
C ALA A 70 -19.76 -20.67 -0.30
N ALA A 71 -19.90 -19.45 0.21
CA ALA A 71 -18.78 -18.60 0.57
C ALA A 71 -18.01 -19.35 1.66
N GLY A 72 -16.97 -20.10 1.26
CA GLY A 72 -16.20 -20.94 2.17
C GLY A 72 -15.44 -22.08 1.49
N ALA A 73 -15.86 -22.56 0.31
CA ALA A 73 -15.09 -23.58 -0.40
C ALA A 73 -13.74 -23.00 -0.88
N GLY A 74 -12.65 -23.44 -0.25
CA GLY A 74 -11.30 -23.00 -0.62
C GLY A 74 -10.99 -23.28 -2.09
N SER A 75 -10.22 -22.40 -2.72
CA SER A 75 -9.77 -22.64 -4.09
C SER A 75 -8.83 -23.84 -4.14
N PRO A 76 -8.88 -24.68 -5.18
CA PRO A 76 -7.99 -25.83 -5.31
C PRO A 76 -6.52 -25.39 -5.29
N ALA A 77 -5.68 -26.19 -4.64
CA ALA A 77 -4.25 -25.91 -4.50
C ALA A 77 -3.42 -26.47 -5.67
N GLY A 78 -3.79 -27.65 -6.18
CA GLY A 78 -2.96 -28.40 -7.11
C GLY A 78 -1.51 -28.62 -6.64
N THR A 79 -0.57 -28.65 -7.57
CA THR A 79 0.86 -28.83 -7.27
C THR A 79 1.53 -27.49 -6.97
N LEU A 80 1.97 -27.31 -5.73
CA LEU A 80 2.66 -26.12 -5.29
C LEU A 80 4.07 -26.06 -5.85
N THR A 81 4.52 -24.88 -6.27
CA THR A 81 5.88 -24.68 -6.80
C THR A 81 6.52 -23.44 -6.21
N ALA A 82 7.79 -23.52 -5.86
CA ALA A 82 8.59 -22.36 -5.46
C ALA A 82 9.14 -21.65 -6.70
N LYS A 83 8.83 -20.37 -6.89
CA LYS A 83 9.24 -19.57 -8.05
C LYS A 83 9.82 -18.21 -7.63
N GLN A 84 10.81 -17.73 -8.38
CA GLN A 84 11.30 -16.36 -8.21
C GLN A 84 10.22 -15.36 -8.62
N ALA A 85 9.93 -14.40 -7.75
CA ALA A 85 8.97 -13.32 -7.98
C ALA A 85 9.64 -11.96 -7.79
N GLY A 86 10.58 -11.66 -8.70
CA GLY A 86 11.32 -10.39 -8.68
C GLY A 86 11.99 -10.11 -7.33
N ALA A 87 11.74 -8.93 -6.77
CA ALA A 87 12.33 -8.50 -5.49
C ALA A 87 11.79 -9.25 -4.25
N LEU A 88 10.71 -10.02 -4.39
CA LEU A 88 10.18 -10.87 -3.31
C LEU A 88 11.07 -12.10 -3.05
N GLY A 89 11.96 -12.42 -3.99
CA GLY A 89 12.73 -13.65 -3.97
C GLY A 89 11.82 -14.84 -4.29
N THR A 90 12.10 -15.98 -3.65
CA THR A 90 11.33 -17.21 -3.86
C THR A 90 9.98 -17.13 -3.16
N THR A 91 8.90 -17.27 -3.93
CA THR A 91 7.51 -17.34 -3.48
C THR A 91 6.91 -18.69 -3.82
N VAL A 92 5.89 -19.10 -3.09
CA VAL A 92 5.10 -20.30 -3.38
C VAL A 92 3.94 -19.92 -4.29
N THR A 93 3.74 -20.70 -5.33
CA THR A 93 2.60 -20.62 -6.23
C THR A 93 1.81 -21.92 -6.21
N ASP A 94 0.51 -21.85 -6.50
CA ASP A 94 -0.33 -23.05 -6.69
C ASP A 94 -0.22 -23.64 -8.10
N GLY A 95 -1.01 -24.69 -8.37
CA GLY A 95 -1.02 -25.38 -9.67
C GLY A 95 -1.46 -24.52 -10.86
N GLU A 96 -2.12 -23.38 -10.62
CA GLU A 96 -2.48 -22.40 -11.65
C GLU A 96 -1.45 -21.27 -11.77
N GLY A 97 -0.45 -21.23 -10.88
CA GLY A 97 0.62 -20.24 -10.86
C GLY A 97 0.27 -18.95 -10.11
N PHE A 98 -0.83 -18.91 -9.34
CA PHE A 98 -1.11 -17.76 -8.48
C PHE A 98 -0.20 -17.76 -7.27
N THR A 99 0.29 -16.57 -6.90
CA THR A 99 1.09 -16.37 -5.68
C THR A 99 0.26 -16.67 -4.45
N LEU A 100 0.83 -17.43 -3.53
CA LEU A 100 0.21 -17.76 -2.25
C LEU A 100 0.73 -16.85 -1.15
N TYR A 101 -0.11 -16.58 -0.15
CA TYR A 101 0.15 -15.60 0.91
C TYR A 101 -0.06 -16.20 2.29
N ARG A 102 0.58 -15.60 3.29
CA ARG A 102 0.31 -15.78 4.72
C ARG A 102 -0.15 -14.48 5.36
N PHE A 103 -0.86 -14.62 6.47
CA PHE A 103 -1.36 -13.51 7.27
C PHE A 103 -0.64 -13.44 8.62
N ASP A 104 -0.17 -12.26 9.02
CA ASP A 104 0.55 -12.08 10.30
C ASP A 104 -0.32 -12.30 11.54
N LYS A 105 -1.64 -12.23 11.42
CA LYS A 105 -2.56 -12.48 12.55
C LYS A 105 -2.88 -13.97 12.75
N ASP A 106 -2.40 -14.84 11.86
CA ASP A 106 -2.53 -16.28 12.01
C ASP A 106 -1.48 -16.84 12.97
N THR A 107 -1.69 -18.07 13.45
CA THR A 107 -0.69 -18.79 14.25
C THR A 107 -0.25 -20.07 13.54
N PRO A 108 1.05 -20.39 13.50
CA PRO A 108 1.54 -21.63 12.88
C PRO A 108 1.52 -22.84 13.83
N GLU A 109 1.50 -22.62 15.14
CA GLU A 109 1.52 -23.70 16.13
C GLU A 109 0.70 -23.32 17.40
N PRO A 110 -0.45 -23.98 17.64
CA PRO A 110 -1.17 -24.79 16.65
C PRO A 110 -1.60 -23.91 15.45
N PRO A 111 -1.68 -24.50 14.23
CA PRO A 111 -2.20 -23.80 13.07
C PRO A 111 -3.59 -23.20 13.33
N LYS A 112 -3.76 -21.90 13.09
CA LYS A 112 -5.06 -21.22 13.20
C LYS A 112 -5.17 -20.02 12.27
N SER A 113 -6.27 -19.95 11.54
CA SER A 113 -6.66 -18.78 10.75
C SER A 113 -7.38 -17.74 11.62
N ALA A 114 -7.01 -16.47 11.44
CA ALA A 114 -7.72 -15.29 11.95
C ALA A 114 -8.52 -14.58 10.85
N CYS A 115 -8.42 -15.03 9.60
CA CYS A 115 -9.09 -14.44 8.45
C CYS A 115 -10.38 -15.20 8.14
N GLU A 116 -11.52 -14.66 8.56
CA GLU A 116 -12.87 -15.24 8.39
C GLU A 116 -13.83 -14.23 7.74
N GLY A 117 -14.96 -14.70 7.19
CA GLY A 117 -16.02 -13.85 6.62
C GLY A 117 -15.52 -12.95 5.48
N ASP A 118 -15.72 -11.64 5.58
CA ASP A 118 -15.29 -10.67 4.56
C ASP A 118 -13.78 -10.70 4.31
N CYS A 119 -12.99 -11.06 5.33
CA CYS A 119 -11.56 -11.27 5.16
C CYS A 119 -11.31 -12.41 4.16
N ALA A 120 -11.99 -13.55 4.33
CA ALA A 120 -11.87 -14.71 3.45
C ALA A 120 -12.45 -14.45 2.04
N THR A 121 -13.26 -13.40 1.86
CA THR A 121 -13.70 -12.96 0.53
C THR A 121 -12.58 -12.21 -0.21
N ALA A 122 -11.85 -11.35 0.50
CA ALA A 122 -10.69 -10.64 -0.06
C ALA A 122 -9.44 -11.54 -0.16
N TRP A 123 -9.35 -12.53 0.73
CA TRP A 123 -8.24 -13.47 0.87
C TRP A 123 -8.77 -14.91 0.90
N PRO A 124 -9.17 -15.45 -0.25
CA PRO A 124 -9.72 -16.80 -0.30
C PRO A 124 -8.74 -17.84 0.27
N PRO A 125 -9.17 -18.68 1.23
CA PRO A 125 -8.34 -19.76 1.74
C PRO A 125 -8.07 -20.78 0.62
N VAL A 126 -6.87 -21.35 0.62
CA VAL A 126 -6.50 -22.43 -0.30
C VAL A 126 -6.91 -23.76 0.32
N ALA A 127 -7.62 -24.61 -0.43
CA ALA A 127 -8.06 -25.92 0.04
C ALA A 127 -6.86 -26.87 0.24
N ALA A 128 -6.93 -27.74 1.25
CA ALA A 128 -5.85 -28.69 1.54
C ALA A 128 -5.93 -29.99 0.73
N ASP A 129 -7.11 -30.35 0.23
CA ASP A 129 -7.42 -31.73 -0.16
C ASP A 129 -6.65 -32.22 -1.41
N ASP A 130 -6.33 -31.31 -2.33
CA ASP A 130 -5.63 -31.59 -3.58
C ASP A 130 -4.18 -31.06 -3.60
N ALA A 131 -3.70 -30.50 -2.47
CA ALA A 131 -2.38 -29.92 -2.39
C ALA A 131 -1.28 -30.98 -2.48
N SER A 132 -0.32 -30.76 -3.37
CA SER A 132 0.86 -31.61 -3.52
C SER A 132 2.13 -30.77 -3.62
N ALA A 133 3.26 -31.28 -3.12
CA ALA A 133 4.54 -30.60 -3.24
C ALA A 133 5.16 -30.84 -4.63
N GLY A 134 5.43 -29.74 -5.34
CA GLY A 134 6.20 -29.72 -6.58
C GLY A 134 7.62 -29.19 -6.37
N GLU A 135 8.19 -28.60 -7.43
CA GLU A 135 9.57 -28.12 -7.41
C GLU A 135 9.80 -27.05 -6.32
N GLY A 136 10.85 -27.25 -5.52
CA GLY A 136 11.27 -26.31 -4.48
C GLY A 136 10.37 -26.25 -3.24
N ILE A 137 9.42 -27.19 -3.10
CA ILE A 137 8.57 -27.33 -1.91
C ILE A 137 8.95 -28.61 -1.16
N ASP A 138 9.20 -28.48 0.15
CA ASP A 138 9.35 -29.63 1.03
C ASP A 138 7.95 -30.17 1.41
N GLY A 139 7.62 -31.36 0.92
CA GLY A 139 6.34 -32.01 1.23
C GLY A 139 6.12 -32.29 2.72
N GLY A 140 7.18 -32.38 3.53
CA GLY A 140 7.10 -32.53 4.98
C GLY A 140 6.56 -31.28 5.70
N LEU A 141 6.53 -30.13 5.02
CA LEU A 141 5.98 -28.88 5.56
C LEU A 141 4.50 -28.69 5.22
N LEU A 142 3.93 -29.50 4.32
CA LEU A 142 2.51 -29.43 3.99
C LEU A 142 1.66 -29.97 5.14
N GLY A 143 0.58 -29.27 5.41
CA GLY A 143 -0.40 -29.67 6.42
C GLY A 143 -1.74 -29.03 6.15
N SER A 144 -2.61 -29.04 7.15
CA SER A 144 -3.92 -28.42 7.04
C SER A 144 -4.43 -27.92 8.39
N VAL A 145 -5.25 -26.89 8.37
CA VAL A 145 -6.02 -26.41 9.52
C VAL A 145 -7.52 -26.55 9.25
N ALA A 146 -8.28 -26.98 10.26
CA ALA A 146 -9.73 -26.96 10.21
C ALA A 146 -10.22 -25.53 10.49
N ARG A 147 -11.04 -24.99 9.60
CA ARG A 147 -11.65 -23.66 9.75
C ARG A 147 -12.99 -23.75 10.47
N ALA A 148 -13.47 -22.60 10.96
CA ALA A 148 -14.74 -22.53 11.71
C ALA A 148 -15.97 -22.89 10.85
N ASP A 149 -15.87 -22.69 9.54
CA ASP A 149 -16.89 -23.06 8.54
C ASP A 149 -16.90 -24.57 8.20
N GLY A 150 -16.02 -25.36 8.81
CA GLY A 150 -15.90 -26.80 8.58
C GLY A 150 -14.99 -27.20 7.42
N THR A 151 -14.41 -26.25 6.68
CA THR A 151 -13.50 -26.52 5.58
C THR A 151 -12.06 -26.76 6.06
N ARG A 152 -11.24 -27.38 5.21
CA ARG A 152 -9.82 -27.62 5.47
C ARG A 152 -8.97 -26.70 4.60
N GLN A 153 -8.22 -25.82 5.27
CA GLN A 153 -7.30 -24.93 4.60
C GLN A 153 -5.89 -25.50 4.64
N LEU A 154 -5.19 -25.39 3.52
CA LEU A 154 -3.79 -25.73 3.37
C LEU A 154 -2.92 -24.93 4.35
N THR A 155 -1.95 -25.60 4.95
CA THR A 155 -0.87 -24.94 5.69
C THR A 155 0.48 -25.30 5.10
N LEU A 156 1.43 -24.36 5.11
CA LEU A 156 2.84 -24.61 4.82
C LEU A 156 3.68 -24.22 6.04
N ALA A 157 4.46 -25.16 6.57
CA ALA A 157 5.18 -25.02 7.84
C ALA A 157 4.28 -24.50 8.98
N GLY A 158 3.03 -24.98 9.01
CA GLY A 158 2.00 -24.60 9.98
C GLY A 158 1.22 -23.32 9.67
N TRP A 159 1.69 -22.46 8.75
CA TRP A 159 1.01 -21.21 8.40
C TRP A 159 -0.18 -21.44 7.45
N PRO A 160 -1.40 -20.95 7.76
CA PRO A 160 -2.53 -21.00 6.84
C PRO A 160 -2.26 -20.22 5.55
N VAL A 161 -2.63 -20.82 4.42
CA VAL A 161 -2.29 -20.34 3.07
C VAL A 161 -3.51 -19.74 2.35
N TYR A 162 -3.32 -18.60 1.70
CA TYR A 162 -4.39 -17.85 1.01
C TYR A 162 -3.99 -17.45 -0.41
N ARG A 163 -4.99 -17.22 -1.26
CA ARG A 163 -4.89 -16.40 -2.48
C ARG A 163 -5.30 -14.95 -2.17
N TYR A 164 -4.98 -14.02 -3.07
CA TYR A 164 -5.51 -12.66 -3.03
C TYR A 164 -6.52 -12.42 -4.14
N ALA A 165 -7.72 -11.95 -3.82
CA ALA A 165 -8.82 -11.82 -4.79
C ALA A 165 -8.55 -10.82 -5.92
N LYS A 166 -7.54 -9.93 -5.77
CA LYS A 166 -7.16 -8.99 -6.84
C LYS A 166 -5.99 -9.47 -7.70
N ASP A 167 -5.37 -10.59 -7.36
CA ASP A 167 -4.45 -11.26 -8.28
C ASP A 167 -5.30 -11.92 -9.36
N THR A 168 -5.17 -11.46 -10.61
CA THR A 168 -6.04 -11.87 -11.72
C THR A 168 -5.33 -12.74 -12.74
N LYS A 169 -4.00 -12.85 -12.64
CA LYS A 169 -3.17 -13.72 -13.47
C LYS A 169 -2.06 -14.36 -12.65
N ALA A 170 -1.55 -15.49 -13.15
CA ALA A 170 -0.39 -16.16 -12.59
C ALA A 170 0.81 -15.19 -12.47
N GLY A 171 1.51 -15.28 -11.34
CA GLY A 171 2.63 -14.41 -11.01
C GLY A 171 2.26 -12.98 -10.56
N ASP A 172 0.99 -12.62 -10.46
CA ASP A 172 0.60 -11.40 -9.74
C ASP A 172 1.00 -11.52 -8.27
N THR A 173 1.48 -10.41 -7.70
CA THR A 173 1.91 -10.32 -6.30
C THR A 173 1.25 -9.14 -5.58
N LEU A 174 0.04 -8.75 -6.01
CA LEU A 174 -0.61 -7.51 -5.57
C LEU A 174 -1.10 -7.58 -4.12
N GLY A 175 -1.11 -8.78 -3.54
CA GLY A 175 -1.41 -9.02 -2.13
C GLY A 175 -0.24 -8.69 -1.20
N GLU A 176 0.98 -8.60 -1.72
CA GLU A 176 2.14 -8.30 -0.90
C GLU A 176 1.98 -6.95 -0.17
N GLY A 177 2.19 -6.96 1.14
CA GLY A 177 2.18 -5.74 1.96
C GLY A 177 0.80 -5.12 2.17
N VAL A 178 -0.29 -5.73 1.66
CA VAL A 178 -1.64 -5.20 1.87
C VAL A 178 -1.93 -5.13 3.38
N GLY A 179 -2.34 -3.94 3.85
CA GLY A 179 -2.60 -3.71 5.27
C GLY A 179 -1.38 -3.87 6.19
N GLY A 180 -0.17 -4.01 5.64
CA GLY A 180 1.06 -4.25 6.40
C GLY A 180 1.15 -5.61 7.12
N THR A 181 0.23 -6.53 6.82
CA THR A 181 0.08 -7.80 7.55
C THR A 181 -0.04 -9.01 6.63
N TRP A 182 -0.12 -8.79 5.32
CA TRP A 182 -0.22 -9.84 4.30
C TRP A 182 1.10 -9.92 3.55
N HIS A 183 1.62 -11.13 3.42
CA HIS A 183 2.92 -11.37 2.80
C HIS A 183 2.87 -12.57 1.87
N ALA A 184 3.51 -12.46 0.72
CA ALA A 184 3.74 -13.58 -0.15
C ALA A 184 4.51 -14.67 0.62
N LEU A 185 4.12 -15.91 0.39
CA LEU A 185 4.56 -17.06 1.17
C LEU A 185 5.87 -17.57 0.59
N GLY A 186 6.91 -17.67 1.41
CA GLY A 186 8.15 -18.37 1.09
C GLY A 186 8.01 -19.90 1.24
N PRO A 187 8.88 -20.70 0.61
CA PRO A 187 8.81 -22.16 0.65
C PRO A 187 9.04 -22.76 2.05
N ASP A 188 9.58 -21.99 2.98
CA ASP A 188 9.77 -22.34 4.40
C ASP A 188 8.61 -21.86 5.30
N GLY A 189 7.53 -21.33 4.71
CA GLY A 189 6.37 -20.78 5.40
C GLY A 189 6.55 -19.36 5.96
N LYS A 190 7.73 -18.75 5.82
CA LYS A 190 7.97 -17.34 6.23
C LYS A 190 7.50 -16.36 5.15
N PRO A 191 7.47 -15.03 5.40
CA PRO A 191 7.31 -14.06 4.33
C PRO A 191 8.41 -14.26 3.30
N SER A 192 8.07 -14.15 2.01
CA SER A 192 9.06 -14.02 0.96
C SER A 192 9.72 -12.63 1.07
N THR A 193 10.82 -12.60 1.81
CA THR A 193 11.81 -11.53 1.74
C THR A 193 13.12 -12.19 1.37
N ALA A 194 13.88 -11.58 0.46
CA ALA A 194 15.23 -12.04 0.16
C ALA A 194 16.05 -12.17 1.46
N ALA A 195 16.21 -13.40 1.94
CA ALA A 195 17.12 -13.74 3.03
C ALA A 195 17.69 -15.15 2.79
N ALA A 196 18.96 -15.17 2.41
CA ALA A 196 19.98 -16.10 2.89
C ALA A 196 19.66 -17.62 2.86
N LYS A 197 20.14 -18.30 1.81
CA LYS A 197 21.28 -19.26 1.84
C LYS A 197 21.19 -20.24 0.67
N GLY A 198 22.25 -20.27 -0.14
CA GLY A 198 22.53 -21.28 -1.15
C GLY A 198 23.83 -20.91 -1.87
N ASP A 199 24.90 -21.65 -1.57
CA ASP A 199 26.30 -21.40 -1.91
C ASP A 199 26.63 -20.99 -3.37
N ALA A 200 27.48 -19.98 -3.50
CA ALA A 200 28.61 -20.00 -4.43
C ALA A 200 29.78 -19.20 -3.83
N ALA A 201 30.97 -19.81 -3.82
CA ALA A 201 32.23 -19.34 -3.24
C ALA A 201 32.78 -18.06 -3.92
N PRO A 202 33.77 -17.37 -3.30
CA PRO A 202 33.84 -15.90 -3.28
C PRO A 202 34.77 -15.28 -4.34
N GLU A 203 34.46 -14.05 -4.76
CA GLU A 203 35.44 -13.07 -5.24
C GLU A 203 34.92 -11.64 -4.98
N PRO A 204 35.82 -10.64 -4.81
CA PRO A 204 36.08 -10.01 -3.53
C PRO A 204 35.28 -8.72 -3.29
N ALA A 205 35.10 -8.40 -2.02
CA ALA A 205 34.46 -7.19 -1.54
C ALA A 205 35.13 -5.91 -2.06
N PRO A 206 34.38 -4.87 -2.46
CA PRO A 206 34.82 -3.51 -2.23
C PRO A 206 34.53 -3.17 -0.76
N GLU A 207 35.63 -3.15 -0.01
CA GLU A 207 35.94 -2.37 1.19
C GLU A 207 34.80 -1.57 1.83
N GLU A 208 34.51 -1.91 3.09
CA GLU A 208 33.48 -1.34 3.94
C GLU A 208 33.71 0.16 4.22
N ALA A 209 32.73 0.98 3.83
CA ALA A 209 32.45 2.24 4.52
C ALA A 209 31.46 1.96 5.68
N PRO A 210 31.64 2.58 6.86
CA PRO A 210 30.97 2.15 8.08
C PRO A 210 29.46 2.41 8.01
N LYS A 211 28.66 1.38 8.28
CA LYS A 211 27.23 1.51 8.61
C LYS A 211 27.07 2.29 9.92
N LYS A 212 26.81 3.58 9.81
CA LYS A 212 26.07 4.36 10.81
C LYS A 212 25.21 5.43 10.12
N GLU A 213 23.90 5.36 10.37
CA GLU A 213 23.07 6.53 10.72
C GLU A 213 22.84 7.63 9.65
N ALA A 214 22.76 7.34 8.35
CA ALA A 214 22.20 8.33 7.43
C ALA A 214 20.69 8.44 7.62
N GLU A 215 20.17 9.63 7.94
CA GLU A 215 18.72 9.90 8.07
C GLU A 215 18.06 10.12 6.70
N LEU A 216 18.87 10.45 5.70
CA LEU A 216 18.47 10.68 4.31
C LEU A 216 19.63 10.32 3.38
N SER A 217 19.38 9.56 2.31
CA SER A 217 20.41 9.14 1.36
C SER A 217 19.94 9.15 -0.08
N VAL A 218 20.88 9.25 -1.02
CA VAL A 218 20.62 8.98 -2.45
C VAL A 218 20.93 7.52 -2.74
N ASN A 219 19.92 6.79 -3.21
CA ASN A 219 20.01 5.38 -3.51
C ASN A 219 19.88 5.15 -5.02
N PRO A 220 20.66 4.21 -5.61
CA PRO A 220 20.45 3.81 -6.99
C PRO A 220 19.11 3.08 -7.13
N ASN A 221 18.44 3.30 -8.26
CA ASN A 221 17.20 2.67 -8.65
C ASN A 221 17.25 2.30 -10.13
N ALA A 222 16.87 1.07 -10.47
CA ALA A 222 17.02 0.54 -11.83
C ALA A 222 16.18 1.28 -12.88
N GLU A 223 15.02 1.84 -12.49
CA GLU A 223 14.10 2.52 -13.41
C GLU A 223 14.33 4.03 -13.43
N LEU A 224 14.62 4.61 -12.28
CA LEU A 224 14.65 6.06 -12.05
C LEU A 224 16.06 6.62 -11.86
N GLY A 225 17.10 5.79 -11.99
CA GLY A 225 18.50 6.17 -11.86
C GLY A 225 18.90 6.35 -10.40
N HIS A 226 18.76 7.55 -9.84
CA HIS A 226 19.09 7.84 -8.45
C HIS A 226 17.93 8.58 -7.78
N VAL A 227 17.49 8.06 -6.64
CA VAL A 227 16.35 8.60 -5.90
C VAL A 227 16.71 8.81 -4.44
N VAL A 228 16.12 9.84 -3.83
CA VAL A 228 16.26 10.11 -2.41
C VAL A 228 15.41 9.16 -1.60
N ALA A 229 15.97 8.63 -0.53
CA ALA A 229 15.31 7.77 0.42
C ALA A 229 15.58 8.20 1.87
N ASP A 230 14.67 7.87 2.78
CA ASP A 230 14.83 8.09 4.21
C ASP A 230 15.79 7.07 4.88
N ALA A 231 15.95 7.18 6.21
CA ALA A 231 16.76 6.27 7.03
C ALA A 231 16.36 4.78 6.89
N GLN A 232 15.11 4.51 6.53
CA GLN A 232 14.57 3.17 6.31
C GLN A 232 14.74 2.72 4.85
N GLY A 233 15.29 3.58 3.99
CA GLY A 233 15.44 3.35 2.56
C GLY A 233 14.15 3.48 1.76
N LYS A 234 13.06 4.03 2.33
CA LYS A 234 11.84 4.31 1.57
C LYS A 234 12.05 5.53 0.68
N THR A 235 11.65 5.41 -0.58
CA THR A 235 11.75 6.50 -1.55
C THR A 235 10.91 7.69 -1.11
N LEU A 236 11.46 8.90 -1.26
CA LEU A 236 10.73 10.15 -1.03
C LEU A 236 10.19 10.73 -2.33
N TYR A 237 9.00 11.32 -2.24
CA TYR A 237 8.23 11.85 -3.35
C TYR A 237 7.91 13.32 -3.16
N ARG A 238 7.75 14.02 -4.27
CA ARG A 238 7.16 15.36 -4.30
C ARG A 238 5.81 15.33 -5.02
N PHE A 239 4.95 16.27 -4.65
CA PHE A 239 3.58 16.38 -5.14
C PHE A 239 3.40 17.61 -6.04
N ASP A 240 2.75 17.43 -7.18
CA ASP A 240 2.56 18.51 -8.16
C ASP A 240 1.56 19.60 -7.74
N LYS A 241 0.75 19.35 -6.71
CA LYS A 241 -0.11 20.40 -6.15
C LYS A 241 0.59 21.21 -5.04
N ASP A 242 1.83 20.87 -4.72
CA ASP A 242 2.69 21.71 -3.89
C ASP A 242 3.39 22.77 -4.76
N SER A 243 4.04 23.74 -4.13
CA SER A 243 4.90 24.70 -4.82
C SER A 243 6.15 25.00 -4.00
N ALA A 244 7.26 25.27 -4.68
CA ALA A 244 8.51 25.67 -4.02
C ALA A 244 8.54 27.14 -3.59
N TRP A 245 7.85 28.05 -4.30
CA TRP A 245 7.73 29.45 -3.87
C TRP A 245 6.49 30.17 -4.43
N PRO A 246 5.71 30.88 -3.61
CA PRO A 246 5.67 30.71 -2.15
C PRO A 246 5.40 29.23 -1.81
N MET A 247 6.01 28.71 -0.75
CA MET A 247 5.85 27.30 -0.40
C MET A 247 4.39 27.02 -0.06
N LYS A 248 3.75 26.12 -0.83
CA LYS A 248 2.37 25.71 -0.61
C LYS A 248 2.32 24.19 -0.48
N ILE A 249 1.55 23.73 0.49
CA ILE A 249 1.30 22.31 0.76
C ILE A 249 -0.12 22.00 0.35
N GLY A 250 -0.28 21.27 -0.75
CA GLY A 250 -1.53 20.73 -1.26
C GLY A 250 -1.94 19.42 -0.59
N CYS A 251 -0.99 18.66 -0.02
CA CYS A 251 -1.30 17.43 0.70
C CYS A 251 -1.59 17.69 2.19
N VAL A 252 -2.88 17.88 2.50
CA VAL A 252 -3.40 18.09 3.86
C VAL A 252 -4.62 17.21 4.12
N GLY A 253 -5.04 17.07 5.38
CA GLY A 253 -6.20 16.24 5.77
C GLY A 253 -6.02 14.79 5.34
N ALA A 254 -7.04 14.17 4.75
CA ALA A 254 -7.00 12.76 4.33
C ALA A 254 -5.85 12.42 3.36
N CYS A 255 -5.27 13.40 2.66
CA CYS A 255 -4.08 13.16 1.84
C CYS A 255 -2.92 12.57 2.67
N VAL A 256 -2.73 13.07 3.90
CA VAL A 256 -1.63 12.61 4.77
C VAL A 256 -1.86 11.23 5.37
N ASP A 257 -3.05 10.65 5.18
CA ASP A 257 -3.28 9.25 5.55
C ASP A 257 -2.50 8.31 4.62
N THR A 258 -2.29 8.73 3.38
CA THR A 258 -1.63 7.96 2.31
C THR A 258 -0.22 8.46 1.97
N TRP A 259 0.01 9.76 2.09
CA TRP A 259 1.30 10.40 1.78
C TRP A 259 1.82 11.08 3.03
N LYS A 260 2.68 10.39 3.75
CA LYS A 260 3.17 10.84 5.05
C LYS A 260 4.21 11.95 4.82
N PRO A 261 4.03 13.13 5.42
CA PRO A 261 5.07 14.16 5.37
C PRO A 261 6.38 13.60 5.91
N ALA A 262 7.48 13.75 5.17
CA ALA A 262 8.78 13.32 5.67
C ALA A 262 9.25 14.26 6.78
N GLU A 263 9.79 13.69 7.86
CA GLU A 263 10.25 14.46 9.01
C GLU A 263 11.56 15.21 8.69
N PRO A 264 11.79 16.40 9.26
CA PRO A 264 13.07 17.09 9.16
C PRO A 264 14.23 16.22 9.64
N VAL A 265 15.39 16.33 8.97
CA VAL A 265 16.57 15.53 9.25
C VAL A 265 17.75 16.39 9.69
N ASP A 266 18.69 15.79 10.42
CA ASP A 266 19.98 16.41 10.69
C ASP A 266 20.83 16.43 9.42
N LYS A 267 21.20 17.63 8.95
CA LYS A 267 22.01 17.82 7.73
C LYS A 267 23.36 17.11 7.79
N SER A 268 23.92 16.88 8.98
CA SER A 268 25.17 16.14 9.16
C SER A 268 25.03 14.64 8.89
N LYS A 269 23.79 14.14 8.87
CA LYS A 269 23.42 12.74 8.61
C LYS A 269 22.78 12.54 7.24
N VAL A 270 22.96 13.50 6.34
CA VAL A 270 22.49 13.40 4.95
C VAL A 270 23.64 12.93 4.06
N SER A 271 23.40 11.91 3.23
CA SER A 271 24.38 11.37 2.29
C SER A 271 23.93 11.59 0.84
N GLY A 272 24.82 12.13 0.00
CA GLY A 272 24.59 12.27 -1.45
C GLY A 272 23.69 13.44 -1.88
N ILE A 273 23.23 14.29 -0.96
CA ILE A 273 22.43 15.49 -1.27
C ILE A 273 23.19 16.72 -0.77
N ALA A 274 23.20 17.78 -1.58
CA ALA A 274 23.86 19.02 -1.21
C ALA A 274 23.16 19.67 0.00
N PRO A 275 23.86 20.01 1.12
CA PRO A 275 23.24 20.49 2.36
C PRO A 275 22.40 21.76 2.23
N GLU A 276 22.68 22.58 1.22
CA GLU A 276 21.93 23.79 0.87
C GLU A 276 20.54 23.49 0.31
N LEU A 277 20.32 22.30 -0.24
CA LEU A 277 19.01 21.87 -0.76
C LEU A 277 18.10 21.37 0.35
N ILE A 278 18.66 20.98 1.51
CA ILE A 278 17.88 20.46 2.64
C ILE A 278 17.31 21.64 3.43
N GLY A 279 15.99 21.62 3.62
CA GLY A 279 15.28 22.63 4.38
C GLY A 279 14.09 22.05 5.14
N THR A 280 13.35 22.94 5.79
CA THR A 280 12.16 22.59 6.56
C THR A 280 11.06 23.60 6.26
N VAL A 281 9.82 23.13 6.15
CA VAL A 281 8.63 23.97 6.02
C VAL A 281 7.67 23.70 7.17
N LYS A 282 7.04 24.76 7.69
CA LYS A 282 5.96 24.65 8.67
C LYS A 282 4.66 24.34 7.96
N ARG A 283 4.02 23.25 8.33
CA ARG A 283 2.73 22.80 7.80
C ARG A 283 1.56 23.61 8.39
N PRO A 284 0.39 23.63 7.72
CA PRO A 284 -0.81 24.30 8.25
C PRO A 284 -1.29 23.76 9.60
N ASP A 285 -1.03 22.47 9.89
CA ASP A 285 -1.33 21.81 11.18
C ASP A 285 -0.29 22.15 12.27
N GLY A 286 0.72 22.96 11.96
CA GLY A 286 1.77 23.40 12.88
C GLY A 286 3.01 22.51 12.92
N SER A 287 2.93 21.28 12.39
CA SER A 287 4.06 20.36 12.30
C SER A 287 5.12 20.84 11.29
N GLU A 288 6.30 20.24 11.34
CA GLU A 288 7.39 20.54 10.41
C GLU A 288 7.57 19.39 9.42
N GLN A 289 7.96 19.73 8.20
CA GLN A 289 8.20 18.76 7.13
C GLN A 289 9.49 19.08 6.41
N LEU A 290 10.24 18.04 6.07
CA LEU A 290 11.41 18.11 5.23
C LEU A 290 11.09 18.70 3.86
N THR A 291 11.96 19.57 3.38
CA THR A 291 11.99 20.02 2.00
C THR A 291 13.32 19.69 1.35
N ILE A 292 13.30 19.35 0.07
CA ILE A 292 14.49 19.22 -0.77
C ILE A 292 14.33 20.16 -1.95
N ASP A 293 15.29 21.07 -2.14
CA ASP A 293 15.23 22.13 -3.16
C ASP A 293 13.93 22.96 -3.04
N CYS A 294 13.58 23.32 -1.79
CA CYS A 294 12.34 24.04 -1.43
C CYS A 294 11.02 23.31 -1.74
N TRP A 295 11.04 22.05 -2.16
CA TRP A 295 9.83 21.24 -2.35
C TRP A 295 9.54 20.39 -1.12
N PRO A 296 8.31 20.41 -0.58
CA PRO A 296 7.89 19.46 0.45
C PRO A 296 7.99 18.02 -0.07
N VAL A 297 8.55 17.12 0.74
CA VAL A 297 8.71 15.71 0.37
C VAL A 297 7.97 14.77 1.32
N TYR A 298 7.53 13.63 0.79
CA TYR A 298 6.63 12.69 1.45
C TYR A 298 7.13 11.26 1.26
N SER A 299 6.89 10.40 2.25
CA SER A 299 6.92 8.96 2.06
C SER A 299 5.53 8.46 1.66
N PHE A 300 5.49 7.42 0.83
CA PHE A 300 4.23 6.83 0.37
C PHE A 300 3.90 5.60 1.21
N THR A 301 2.70 5.51 1.78
CA THR A 301 2.33 4.37 2.64
C THR A 301 2.20 3.05 1.88
N GLY A 302 2.08 3.08 0.56
CA GLY A 302 2.09 1.86 -0.26
C GLY A 302 3.48 1.36 -0.61
N ASP A 303 4.54 2.15 -0.36
CA ASP A 303 5.90 1.63 -0.39
C ASP A 303 6.14 0.89 0.92
N THR A 304 6.41 -0.39 0.83
CA THR A 304 6.55 -1.27 2.00
C THR A 304 7.99 -1.68 2.21
N LYS A 305 8.79 -1.75 1.14
CA LYS A 305 10.19 -2.15 1.15
C LYS A 305 11.12 -0.98 0.80
N PRO A 306 12.37 -1.00 1.29
CA PRO A 306 13.39 -0.06 0.85
C PRO A 306 13.55 -0.13 -0.67
N GLY A 307 13.63 1.03 -1.31
CA GLY A 307 13.75 1.15 -2.77
C GLY A 307 12.46 0.98 -3.57
N ASP A 308 11.32 0.70 -2.94
CA ASP A 308 10.02 0.75 -3.60
C ASP A 308 9.81 2.14 -4.21
N ILE A 309 9.30 2.15 -5.45
CA ILE A 309 8.98 3.38 -6.19
C ILE A 309 7.50 3.43 -6.59
N THR A 310 6.62 2.72 -5.87
CA THR A 310 5.22 2.52 -6.28
C THR A 310 4.38 3.80 -6.19
N GLY A 311 4.88 4.81 -5.47
CA GLY A 311 4.34 6.17 -5.48
C GLY A 311 4.69 6.95 -6.76
N HIS A 312 5.64 6.49 -7.56
CA HIS A 312 6.10 7.21 -8.74
C HIS A 312 5.00 7.26 -9.81
N ASN A 313 4.81 8.45 -10.38
CA ASN A 313 3.77 8.77 -11.35
C ASN A 313 2.35 8.46 -10.87
N LYS A 314 2.13 8.33 -9.56
CA LYS A 314 0.80 8.00 -9.02
C LYS A 314 -0.17 9.14 -9.34
N GLN A 315 -1.26 8.80 -10.02
CA GLN A 315 -2.25 9.76 -10.53
C GLN A 315 -1.66 10.85 -11.46
N GLY A 316 -0.44 10.67 -11.99
CA GLY A 316 0.27 11.70 -12.75
C GLY A 316 0.71 12.91 -11.92
N LEU A 317 0.70 12.82 -10.59
CA LEU A 317 0.94 13.96 -9.69
C LEU A 317 2.08 13.75 -8.69
N TRP A 318 2.49 12.50 -8.45
CA TRP A 318 3.49 12.15 -7.45
C TRP A 318 4.74 11.61 -8.12
N PHE A 319 5.90 12.10 -7.70
CA PHE A 319 7.15 11.75 -8.37
C PHE A 319 8.28 11.58 -7.38
N ALA A 320 9.01 10.48 -7.50
CA ALA A 320 10.23 10.26 -6.74
C ALA A 320 11.21 11.43 -6.95
N VAL A 321 11.95 11.76 -5.89
CA VAL A 321 12.83 12.93 -5.84
C VAL A 321 14.26 12.50 -6.13
N THR A 322 14.95 13.23 -7.02
CA THR A 322 16.38 13.00 -7.31
C THR A 322 17.27 13.72 -6.30
N GLU A 323 18.59 13.47 -6.35
CA GLU A 323 19.61 14.14 -5.54
C GLU A 323 19.63 15.67 -5.67
N LYS A 324 19.02 16.20 -6.74
CA LYS A 324 18.87 17.64 -7.02
C LYS A 324 17.51 18.20 -6.63
N GLY A 325 16.69 17.44 -5.90
CA GLY A 325 15.31 17.82 -5.55
C GLY A 325 14.33 17.82 -6.73
N LYS A 326 14.72 17.25 -7.88
CA LYS A 326 13.91 17.26 -9.11
C LYS A 326 13.03 16.01 -9.20
N LYS A 327 12.07 16.05 -10.12
CA LYS A 327 11.31 14.88 -10.56
C LYS A 327 12.27 13.87 -11.17
N ALA A 328 12.31 12.66 -10.64
CA ALA A 328 12.90 11.54 -11.35
C ALA A 328 12.14 11.30 -12.66
N LYS A 329 12.85 10.82 -13.67
CA LYS A 329 12.28 10.41 -14.96
C LYS A 329 12.67 8.96 -15.19
N VAL A 330 11.81 8.21 -15.88
CA VAL A 330 12.17 6.88 -16.34
C VAL A 330 13.39 7.00 -17.25
N SER A 331 14.38 6.16 -16.98
CA SER A 331 15.70 6.13 -17.62
C SER A 331 15.66 5.44 -18.98
#